data_AF-A0AAE5XF59-F1
#
_entry.id   AF-A0AAE5XF59-F1
#
_cell.length_a   1.000
_cell.length_b   1.000
_cell.length_c   1.000
_cell.angle_alpha   90.00
_cell.angle_beta   90.00
_cell.angle_gamma   90.00
#
_symmetry.space_group_name_H-M   'P 1'
#
loop_
_entity.id
_entity.type
_entity.pdbx_description
1 polymer ?
#
loop_
_entity_poly.entity_id
_entity_poly.type
_entity_poly.pdbx_seq_one_letter_code
_entity_poly.pdbx_strand_id
1 'polypeptide(L)'
;MNSRTRLITVNDIRYVWLVDEVEWNLLRLKVWREGEKRAPWFTLDRDMNIPWRFSPEIAATTPDTPFSVTPKLVAEAIRQVGLQFGFSDENSKALNLCVSSDGNSILPLSELTLQKS
;
A
#
# COMPACT_ATOMS: atom_id res chain seq x y z
N MET A 1 7.50 13.09 -11.61
CA MET A 1 6.71 12.31 -12.59
C MET A 1 5.24 12.66 -12.40
N ASN A 2 4.45 12.84 -13.47
CA ASN A 2 3.01 13.08 -13.31
C ASN A 2 2.36 11.83 -12.70
N SER A 3 1.88 11.92 -11.45
CA SER A 3 1.19 10.84 -10.76
C SER A 3 -0.08 10.49 -11.55
N ARG A 4 -0.02 9.43 -12.36
CA ARG A 4 -1.16 8.96 -13.16
C ARG A 4 -1.92 7.93 -12.34
N THR A 5 -3.20 8.21 -12.09
CA THR A 5 -4.12 7.21 -11.54
C THR A 5 -4.20 6.02 -12.49
N ARG A 6 -4.27 4.82 -11.92
CA ARG A 6 -4.34 3.54 -12.64
C ARG A 6 -5.50 2.72 -12.11
N LEU A 7 -6.02 1.82 -12.93
CA LEU A 7 -7.05 0.86 -12.54
C LEU A 7 -6.43 -0.51 -12.31
N ILE A 8 -6.99 -1.27 -11.38
CA ILE A 8 -6.66 -2.68 -11.16
C ILE A 8 -7.91 -3.43 -10.69
N THR A 9 -8.02 -4.71 -11.04
CA THR A 9 -9.06 -5.60 -10.52
C THR A 9 -8.43 -6.60 -9.57
N VAL A 10 -8.97 -6.73 -8.36
CA VAL A 10 -8.52 -7.65 -7.32
C VAL A 10 -9.75 -8.33 -6.74
N ASN A 11 -9.80 -9.66 -6.79
CA ASN A 11 -10.93 -10.47 -6.30
C ASN A 11 -12.28 -9.95 -6.82
N ASP A 12 -12.37 -9.74 -8.14
CA ASP A 12 -13.55 -9.21 -8.87
C ASP A 12 -14.01 -7.79 -8.50
N ILE A 13 -13.27 -7.09 -7.64
CA ILE A 13 -13.52 -5.70 -7.28
C ILE A 13 -12.53 -4.80 -8.01
N ARG A 14 -13.01 -3.67 -8.55
CA ARG A 14 -12.18 -2.67 -9.23
C ARG A 14 -11.72 -1.60 -8.26
N TYR A 15 -10.45 -1.24 -8.39
CA TYR A 15 -9.78 -0.22 -7.59
C TYR A 15 -9.08 0.79 -8.48
N VAL A 16 -9.07 2.04 -8.04
CA VAL A 16 -8.20 3.09 -8.56
C VAL A 16 -7.01 3.21 -7.62
N TRP A 17 -5.80 3.34 -8.16
CA TRP A 17 -4.60 3.53 -7.35
C TRP A 17 -3.66 4.58 -7.94
N LEU A 18 -2.86 5.16 -7.06
CA LEU A 18 -1.89 6.22 -7.34
C LEU A 18 -0.67 6.01 -6.44
N VAL A 19 0.51 6.35 -6.93
CA VAL A 19 1.73 6.43 -6.11
C VAL A 19 2.22 7.86 -6.13
N ASP A 20 2.39 8.43 -4.95
CA ASP A 20 3.01 9.72 -4.74
C ASP A 20 4.38 9.54 -4.09
N GLU A 21 5.34 10.35 -4.52
CA GLU A 21 6.61 10.53 -3.81
C GLU A 21 6.37 11.64 -2.78
N VAL A 22 6.35 11.29 -1.50
CA VAL A 22 6.07 12.23 -0.41
C VAL A 22 7.35 12.93 0.03
N GLU A 23 8.43 12.16 0.10
CA GLU A 23 9.80 12.62 0.36
C GLU A 23 10.75 11.84 -0.55
N TRP A 24 12.01 12.30 -0.67
CA TRP A 24 13.02 11.70 -1.55
C TRP A 24 13.21 10.19 -1.36
N ASN A 25 12.86 9.65 -0.19
CA ASN A 25 12.99 8.25 0.16
C ASN A 25 11.66 7.62 0.60
N LEU A 26 10.52 8.27 0.37
CA LEU A 26 9.22 7.82 0.87
C LEU A 26 8.17 7.81 -0.25
N LEU A 27 7.66 6.62 -0.55
CA LEU A 27 6.54 6.41 -1.45
C LEU A 27 5.25 6.22 -0.65
N ARG A 28 4.17 6.83 -1.12
CA ARG A 28 2.81 6.62 -0.64
C ARG A 28 1.94 6.05 -1.74
N LEU A 29 1.51 4.80 -1.56
CA LEU A 29 0.46 4.20 -2.35
C LEU A 29 -0.90 4.67 -1.80
N LYS A 30 -1.78 5.18 -2.66
CA LYS A 30 -3.17 5.51 -2.33
C LYS A 30 -4.09 4.63 -3.15
N VAL A 31 -5.10 4.04 -2.51
CA VAL A 31 -6.06 3.14 -3.18
C VAL A 31 -7.48 3.55 -2.85
N TRP A 32 -8.32 3.64 -3.88
CA TRP A 32 -9.76 3.86 -3.80
C TRP A 32 -10.49 2.66 -4.37
N ARG A 33 -11.68 2.36 -3.86
CA ARG A 33 -12.63 1.53 -4.61
C ARG A 33 -13.14 2.33 -5.82
N GLU A 34 -13.36 1.66 -6.94
CA GLU A 34 -13.93 2.33 -8.12
C GLU A 34 -15.30 2.93 -7.76
N GLY A 35 -15.50 4.22 -8.07
CA GLY A 35 -16.70 4.98 -7.70
C GLY A 35 -16.53 5.86 -6.46
N GLU A 36 -15.59 5.56 -5.56
CA GLU A 36 -15.26 6.42 -4.42
C GLU A 36 -14.31 7.54 -4.84
N LYS A 37 -14.71 8.80 -4.60
CA LYS A 37 -13.92 9.98 -5.02
C LYS A 37 -13.41 10.85 -3.88
N ARG A 38 -13.95 10.69 -2.66
CA ARG A 38 -13.73 11.66 -1.58
C ARG A 38 -12.41 11.42 -0.84
N ALA A 39 -12.12 10.17 -0.49
CA ALA A 39 -10.92 9.78 0.23
C ALA A 39 -10.49 8.38 -0.24
N PRO A 40 -9.18 8.07 -0.23
CA PRO A 40 -8.73 6.70 -0.47
C PRO A 40 -9.28 5.79 0.65
N TRP A 41 -9.54 4.54 0.30
CA TRP A 41 -9.86 3.50 1.26
C TRP A 41 -8.67 3.26 2.20
N PHE A 42 -7.45 3.18 1.64
CA PHE A 42 -6.22 3.20 2.42
C PHE A 42 -5.08 3.95 1.72
N THR A 43 -4.13 4.37 2.54
CA THR A 43 -2.80 4.80 2.12
C THR A 43 -1.76 3.87 2.74
N LEU A 44 -0.69 3.58 2.00
CA LEU A 44 0.41 2.73 2.44
C LEU A 44 1.74 3.43 2.18
N ASP A 45 2.42 3.79 3.27
CA ASP A 45 3.72 4.45 3.28
C ASP A 45 4.85 3.42 3.30
N ARG A 46 5.88 3.68 2.49
CA ARG A 46 7.03 2.79 2.39
C ARG A 46 8.31 3.55 2.06
N ASP A 47 9.32 3.35 2.90
CA ASP A 47 10.68 3.81 2.63
C ASP A 47 11.24 3.08 1.40
N MET A 48 11.87 3.82 0.48
CA MET A 48 12.33 3.25 -0.80
C MET A 48 13.38 2.15 -0.65
N ASN A 49 14.03 2.05 0.51
CA ASN A 49 15.02 1.05 0.84
C ASN A 49 14.42 -0.24 1.43
N ILE A 50 13.13 -0.25 1.82
CA ILE A 50 12.51 -1.42 2.47
C ILE A 50 11.87 -2.35 1.42
N PRO A 51 12.26 -3.62 1.30
CA PRO A 51 11.68 -4.51 0.28
C PRO A 51 10.18 -4.79 0.53
N TRP A 52 9.39 -5.01 -0.52
CA TRP A 52 7.98 -5.38 -0.40
C TRP A 52 7.88 -6.90 -0.17
N ARG A 53 7.91 -7.37 1.08
CA ARG A 53 7.97 -8.81 1.40
C ARG A 53 6.83 -9.31 2.28
N PHE A 54 5.84 -8.47 2.54
CA PHE A 54 4.67 -8.78 3.36
C PHE A 54 3.75 -9.87 2.80
N SER A 55 4.08 -10.43 1.64
CA SER A 55 3.41 -11.61 1.08
C SER A 55 4.44 -12.62 0.57
N PRO A 56 4.28 -13.92 0.87
CA PRO A 56 5.16 -14.99 0.38
C PRO A 56 5.29 -15.00 -1.16
N GLU A 57 4.20 -14.71 -1.88
CA GLU A 57 4.19 -14.67 -3.34
C GLU A 57 5.09 -13.56 -3.91
N ILE A 58 5.16 -12.43 -3.21
CA ILE A 58 6.01 -11.30 -3.57
C ILE A 58 7.44 -11.56 -3.09
N ALA A 59 7.63 -12.06 -1.86
CA ALA A 59 8.94 -12.39 -1.33
C ALA A 59 9.71 -13.39 -2.23
N ALA A 60 9.01 -14.34 -2.85
CA ALA A 60 9.59 -15.31 -3.78
C ALA A 60 9.90 -14.74 -5.18
N THR A 61 9.27 -13.64 -5.59
CA THR A 61 9.32 -13.14 -6.98
C THR A 61 9.98 -11.78 -7.14
N THR A 62 10.38 -11.14 -6.04
CA THR A 62 10.95 -9.78 -6.08
C THR A 62 12.45 -9.84 -5.82
N PRO A 63 13.30 -9.41 -6.76
CA PRO A 63 14.72 -9.21 -6.49
C PRO A 63 14.92 -8.18 -5.36
N ASP A 64 16.07 -8.21 -4.68
CA ASP A 64 16.55 -7.20 -3.71
C ASP A 64 16.78 -5.80 -4.34
N THR A 65 16.06 -5.46 -5.41
CA THR A 65 16.20 -4.19 -6.11
C THR A 65 15.17 -3.19 -5.62
N PRO A 66 15.60 -1.99 -5.22
CA PRO A 66 14.69 -0.90 -4.97
C PRO A 66 14.14 -0.39 -6.31
N PHE A 67 12.91 0.12 -6.27
CA PHE A 67 12.20 0.87 -7.33
C PHE A 67 11.50 0.10 -8.44
N SER A 68 10.27 -0.34 -8.15
CA SER A 68 9.07 0.15 -8.83
C SER A 68 7.82 -0.38 -8.14
N VAL A 69 6.79 0.45 -7.96
CA VAL A 69 5.47 -0.04 -7.53
C VAL A 69 4.77 -0.62 -8.76
N THR A 70 4.70 -1.94 -8.83
CA THR A 70 4.07 -2.67 -9.94
C THR A 70 2.60 -2.97 -9.64
N PRO A 71 1.76 -3.21 -10.66
CA PRO A 71 0.38 -3.65 -10.43
C PRO A 71 0.27 -4.92 -9.57
N LYS A 72 1.22 -5.85 -9.69
CA LYS A 72 1.26 -7.08 -8.87
C LYS A 72 1.43 -6.76 -7.39
N LEU A 73 2.33 -5.84 -7.04
CA LEU A 73 2.54 -5.37 -5.67
C LEU A 73 1.30 -4.68 -5.11
N VAL A 74 0.65 -3.85 -5.93
CA VAL A 74 -0.58 -3.16 -5.53
C VAL A 74 -1.72 -4.14 -5.29
N ALA A 75 -1.90 -5.13 -6.17
CA ALA A 75 -2.91 -6.17 -5.98
C ALA A 75 -2.70 -6.91 -4.66
N GLU A 76 -1.45 -7.22 -4.33
CA GLU A 76 -1.14 -7.93 -3.11
C GLU A 76 -1.32 -7.07 -1.86
N ALA A 77 -0.92 -5.79 -1.89
CA ALA A 77 -1.24 -4.86 -0.81
C ALA A 77 -2.76 -4.77 -0.57
N ILE A 78 -3.55 -4.68 -1.64
CA ILE A 78 -5.02 -4.66 -1.55
C ILE A 78 -5.55 -5.92 -0.86
N ARG A 79 -5.04 -7.10 -1.22
CA ARG A 79 -5.44 -8.36 -0.59
C ARG A 79 -5.08 -8.39 0.89
N GLN A 80 -3.84 -8.06 1.23
CA GLN A 80 -3.35 -8.11 2.61
C GLN A 80 -4.09 -7.11 3.50
N VAL A 81 -4.28 -5.87 3.03
CA VAL A 81 -5.07 -4.87 3.75
C VAL A 81 -6.51 -5.31 3.93
N GLY A 82 -7.13 -5.87 2.87
CA GLY A 82 -8.49 -6.40 2.94
C GLY A 82 -8.64 -7.57 3.91
N LEU A 83 -7.66 -8.48 3.97
CA LEU A 83 -7.64 -9.60 4.91
C LEU A 83 -7.43 -9.16 6.36
N GLN A 84 -6.52 -8.21 6.60
CA GLN A 84 -6.10 -7.81 7.94
C GLN A 84 -7.04 -6.77 8.58
N PHE A 85 -7.50 -5.79 7.80
CA PHE A 85 -8.27 -4.64 8.32
C PHE A 85 -9.73 -4.65 7.85
N GLY A 86 -10.08 -5.55 6.93
CA GLY A 86 -11.40 -5.57 6.31
C GLY A 86 -11.65 -4.34 5.44
N PHE A 87 -12.90 -4.23 4.99
CA PHE A 87 -13.39 -3.04 4.33
C PHE A 87 -14.38 -2.38 5.28
N SER A 88 -13.99 -1.24 5.87
CA SER A 88 -14.91 -0.50 6.72
C SER A 88 -15.87 0.28 5.82
N ASP A 89 -17.13 -0.12 5.80
CA ASP A 89 -18.19 0.61 5.08
C ASP A 89 -18.56 1.94 5.80
N GLU A 90 -18.06 2.16 7.01
CA GLU A 90 -18.41 3.31 7.87
C GLU A 90 -17.30 4.35 8.05
N ASN A 91 -16.06 4.04 7.67
CA ASN A 91 -14.95 4.96 7.89
C ASN A 91 -14.86 6.02 6.79
N SER A 92 -15.36 7.22 7.11
CA SER A 92 -15.15 8.45 6.33
C SER A 92 -13.67 8.87 6.22
N LYS A 93 -12.73 8.09 6.78
CA LYS A 93 -11.30 8.37 6.87
C LYS A 93 -10.51 7.20 6.32
N ALA A 94 -9.52 7.51 5.49
CA ALA A 94 -8.58 6.53 4.95
C ALA A 94 -7.82 5.80 6.06
N LEU A 95 -7.63 4.49 5.92
CA LEU A 95 -6.68 3.74 6.73
C LEU A 95 -5.27 4.20 6.36
N ASN A 96 -4.49 4.67 7.34
CA ASN A 96 -3.09 5.08 7.11
C ASN A 96 -2.18 3.97 7.61
N LEU A 97 -1.47 3.35 6.68
CA LEU A 97 -0.68 2.15 6.91
C LEU A 97 0.78 2.39 6.51
N CYS A 98 1.66 1.54 6.99
CA CYS A 98 3.07 1.52 6.64
C CYS A 98 3.56 0.09 6.45
N VAL A 99 4.59 -0.08 5.62
CA VAL A 99 5.36 -1.32 5.58
C VAL A 99 6.36 -1.32 6.76
N SER A 100 6.45 -2.42 7.49
CA SER A 100 7.43 -2.61 8.58
C SER A 100 8.86 -2.45 8.10
N SER A 101 9.78 -2.13 9.01
CA SER A 101 11.21 -1.93 8.70
C SER A 101 11.89 -3.12 8.02
N ASP A 102 11.43 -4.34 8.31
CA ASP A 102 11.91 -5.58 7.71
C ASP A 102 11.22 -5.93 6.37
N GLY A 103 10.21 -5.16 5.97
CA GLY A 103 9.44 -5.36 4.75
C GLY A 103 8.36 -6.44 4.83
N ASN A 104 8.22 -7.14 5.96
CA ASN A 104 7.44 -8.37 6.08
C ASN A 104 6.01 -8.18 6.56
N SER A 105 5.61 -6.97 6.94
CA SER A 105 4.27 -6.72 7.50
C SER A 105 3.72 -5.36 7.05
N ILE A 106 2.39 -5.28 6.98
CA ILE A 106 1.66 -4.02 6.87
C ILE A 106 1.08 -3.71 8.25
N LEU A 107 1.37 -2.50 8.74
CA LEU A 107 1.00 -2.07 10.09
C LEU A 107 0.26 -0.72 10.03
N PRO A 108 -0.60 -0.40 11.00
CA PRO A 108 -1.09 0.97 11.19
C PRO A 108 0.05 1.96 11.36
N LEU A 109 -0.04 3.13 10.72
CA LEU A 109 1.03 4.14 10.78
C LEU A 109 1.34 4.61 12.22
N SER A 110 0.36 4.55 13.13
CA SER A 110 0.54 4.86 14.55
C SER A 110 1.53 3.94 15.28
N GLU A 111 1.74 2.72 14.79
CA GLU A 111 2.64 1.75 15.41
C GLU A 111 4.11 1.99 15.05
N LEU A 112 4.39 2.78 14.01
CA LEU A 112 5.75 3.09 13.58
C LEU A 112 6.49 4.00 14.59
N THR A 113 5.74 4.78 15.37
CA THR A 113 6.25 5.62 16.45
C THR A 113 6.87 4.83 17.61
N LEU A 114 6.47 3.56 17.80
CA LEU A 114 6.95 2.72 18.89
C LEU A 114 8.26 1.97 18.55
N GLN A 115 8.65 1.91 17.27
CA GLN A 115 9.86 1.20 16.83
C GLN A 115 11.13 2.05 16.82
N LYS A 116 11.04 3.35 17.18
CA LYS A 116 12.17 4.29 17.24
C LYS A 116 12.60 4.68 18.66
N SER A 117 12.09 4.00 19.71
CA SER A 117 12.46 4.24 21.11
C SER A 117 13.50 3.24 21.61
#